data_AF-A0A378J961-F1
#
_entry.id   AF-A0A378J961-F1
#
_cell.length_a   1.000
_cell.length_b   1.000
_cell.length_c   1.000
_cell.angle_alpha   90.00
_cell.angle_beta   90.00
_cell.angle_gamma   90.00
#
_symmetry.space_group_name_H-M   'P 1'
#
loop_
_entity.id
_entity.type
_entity.pdbx_description
1 polymer ?
#
loop_
_entity_poly.entity_id
_entity_poly.type
_entity_poly.pdbx_seq_one_letter_code
_entity_poly.pdbx_strand_id
1 'polypeptide(L)' 'MCQEGWREAMTGTIALYNKAGERLHTIYLGAAPEYGKASFLERLEREVYHINLLD' A
#
# COMPACT_ATOMS: atom_id res chain seq x y z
N MET A 1 -5.30 -23.02 -13.13
CA MET A 1 -4.08 -22.55 -13.83
C MET A 1 -3.14 -22.02 -12.76
N CYS A 2 -2.08 -22.76 -12.41
CA CYS A 2 -0.97 -22.20 -11.66
C CYS A 2 -0.42 -21.03 -12.48
N GLN A 3 -0.36 -19.84 -11.90
CA GLN A 3 0.23 -18.67 -12.57
C GLN A 3 1.74 -18.95 -12.74
N GLU A 4 2.13 -19.39 -13.93
CA GLU A 4 3.53 -19.43 -14.32
C GLU A 4 4.07 -17.99 -14.33
N GLY A 5 4.85 -17.65 -13.31
CA GLY A 5 5.39 -16.30 -13.10
C GLY A 5 6.35 -16.25 -11.92
N TRP A 6 7.18 -15.21 -11.87
CA TRP A 6 8.05 -14.96 -10.71
C TRP A 6 7.21 -14.49 -9.52
N ARG A 7 7.65 -14.81 -8.30
CA ARG A 7 7.08 -14.19 -7.11
C ARG A 7 7.58 -12.76 -7.00
N GLU A 8 6.66 -11.82 -6.81
CA GLU A 8 6.97 -10.39 -6.78
C GLU A 8 6.90 -9.88 -5.33
N ALA A 9 8.02 -9.33 -4.84
CA ALA A 9 8.00 -8.56 -3.59
C ALA A 9 7.40 -7.18 -3.87
N MET A 10 6.49 -6.74 -3.01
CA MET A 10 5.79 -5.46 -3.18
C MET A 10 6.15 -4.50 -2.05
N THR A 11 6.27 -3.22 -2.38
CA THR A 11 6.45 -2.12 -1.44
C THR A 11 5.53 -0.95 -1.80
N GLY A 12 5.06 -0.21 -0.80
CA GLY A 12 4.20 0.94 -0.96
C GLY A 12 4.44 1.96 0.15
N THR A 13 4.16 3.22 -0.16
CA THR A 13 4.30 4.33 0.76
C THR A 13 3.12 5.28 0.61
N ILE A 14 2.45 5.59 1.71
CA ILE A 14 1.41 6.63 1.77
C ILE A 14 1.98 7.77 2.61
N ALA A 15 2.14 8.96 2.01
CA ALA A 15 2.60 10.14 2.72
C ALA A 15 1.47 11.17 2.80
N LEU A 16 1.15 11.61 4.01
CA LEU A 16 0.10 12.58 4.30
C LEU A 16 0.70 13.96 4.47
N TYR A 17 0.04 14.96 3.88
CA TYR A 17 0.47 16.35 3.91
C TYR A 17 -0.68 17.24 4.34
N ASN A 18 -0.39 18.30 5.09
CA ASN A 18 -1.37 19.32 5.39
C ASN A 18 -1.59 20.25 4.17
N LYS A 19 -2.53 21.20 4.31
CA LYS A 19 -2.84 22.19 3.26
C LYS A 19 -1.67 23.11 2.90
N ALA A 20 -0.68 23.26 3.78
CA ALA A 20 0.54 24.02 3.51
C ALA A 20 1.62 23.20 2.79
N GLY A 21 1.37 21.90 2.54
CA GLY A 21 2.33 20.99 1.93
C GLY A 21 3.36 20.42 2.90
N GLU A 22 3.18 20.58 4.22
CA GLU A 22 4.06 20.00 5.23
C GLU A 22 3.66 18.55 5.48
N ARG A 23 4.65 17.66 5.57
CA ARG A 23 4.42 16.23 5.79
C ARG A 23 3.96 15.98 7.23
N LEU A 24 2.81 15.35 7.39
CA LEU A 24 2.24 15.00 8.67
C LEU A 24 2.64 13.59 9.10
N HIS A 25 2.53 12.63 8.19
CA HIS A 25 2.75 11.21 8.50
C HIS A 25 3.19 10.42 7.27
N THR A 26 3.78 9.25 7.49
CA THR A 26 4.13 8.31 6.41
C THR A 26 3.92 6.88 6.86
N ILE A 27 3.17 6.13 6.06
CA ILE A 27 2.90 4.71 6.24
C ILE A 27 3.71 3.94 5.21
N TYR A 28 4.47 2.95 5.68
CA TYR A 28 5.24 2.04 4.83
C TYR A 28 4.60 0.65 4.84
N LEU A 29 4.39 0.09 3.66
CA LEU A 29 3.80 -1.22 3.48
C LEU A 29 4.75 -2.10 2.68
N GLY A 30 4.96 -3.32 3.15
CA GLY A 30 5.65 -4.36 2.43
C GLY A 30 4.80 -5.63 2.36
N ALA A 31 4.97 -6.38 1.28
CA ALA A 31 4.54 -7.77 1.20
C ALA A 31 5.71 -8.65 0.77
N ALA A 32 5.84 -9.80 1.44
CA ALA A 32 6.75 -10.84 1.00
C ALA A 32 6.39 -11.29 -0.43
N PRO A 33 7.33 -11.87 -1.20
CA PRO A 33 7.08 -12.26 -2.58
C PRO A 33 5.83 -13.13 -2.72
N GLU A 34 4.88 -12.71 -3.56
CA GLU A 34 3.66 -13.47 -3.84
C GLU A 34 3.43 -13.63 -5.34
N TYR A 35 2.52 -14.53 -5.72
CA TYR A 35 2.10 -14.63 -7.11
C TYR A 35 1.09 -13.52 -7.38
N GLY A 36 1.49 -12.57 -8.23
CA GLY A 36 0.73 -11.35 -8.48
C GLY A 36 0.85 -10.35 -7.33
N LYS A 37 -0.15 -9.47 -7.21
CA LYS A 37 -0.11 -8.31 -6.29
C LYS A 37 -1.42 -8.06 -5.55
N ALA A 38 -2.35 -9.01 -5.61
CA ALA A 38 -3.73 -8.80 -5.17
C ALA A 38 -3.81 -8.53 -3.66
N SER A 39 -3.07 -9.30 -2.84
CA SER A 39 -3.13 -9.14 -1.39
C SER A 39 -2.46 -7.84 -0.94
N PHE A 40 -1.35 -7.47 -1.59
CA PHE A 40 -0.70 -6.19 -1.34
C PHE A 40 -1.62 -5.01 -1.71
N LEU A 41 -2.28 -5.05 -2.86
CA LEU A 41 -3.21 -4.00 -3.29
C LEU A 41 -4.40 -3.86 -2.34
N GLU A 42 -5.01 -4.97 -1.93
CA GLU A 42 -6.12 -4.94 -0.96
C GLU A 42 -5.70 -4.28 0.36
N ARG A 43 -4.50 -4.61 0.87
CA ARG A 43 -3.96 -3.97 2.08
C ARG A 43 -3.71 -2.49 1.88
N LEU A 44 -3.12 -2.10 0.75
CA LEU A 44 -2.87 -0.70 0.41
C LEU A 44 -4.17 0.10 0.33
N GLU A 45 -5.19 -0.45 -0.32
CA GLU A 45 -6.52 0.17 -0.43
C GLU A 45 -7.16 0.36 0.95
N ARG A 46 -7.10 -0.65 1.83
CA ARG A 46 -7.63 -0.54 3.19
C ARG A 46 -6.96 0.59 3.98
N GLU A 47 -5.64 0.76 3.88
CA GLU A 47 -4.94 1.87 4.54
C GLU A 47 -5.44 3.23 4.00
N VAL A 48 -5.62 3.37 2.69
CA VAL A 48 -6.19 4.59 2.09
C VAL A 48 -7.61 4.86 2.58
N TYR A 49 -8.45 3.83 2.70
CA TYR A 49 -9.80 3.97 3.24
C TYR A 49 -9.81 4.37 4.71
N HIS A 50 -8.94 3.80 5.53
CA HIS A 50 -8.84 4.16 6.95
C HIS A 50 -8.43 5.61 7.16
N ILE A 51 -7.53 6.12 6.32
CA ILE A 51 -7.13 7.54 6.36
C ILE A 51 -8.32 8.43 6.01
N ASN A 52 -9.03 8.14 4.91
CA ASN A 52 -10.19 8.94 4.48
C ASN A 52 -11.38 8.95 5.46
N LEU A 53 -11.46 7.98 6.38
CA LEU A 53 -12.51 7.94 7.41
C LEU A 53 -12.15 8.71 8.68
N LEU A 54 -10.89 9.15 8.83
CA LEU A 54 -10.39 9.88 10.00
C LEU A 54 -10.24 11.39 9.76
N ASP A 55 -10.25 11.84 8.50
CA ASP A 55 -10.25 13.24 8.06
C ASP A 55 -11.68 13.80 7.86
#